data_AF-A0A168PSQ5-F1
#
_entry.id   AF-A0A168PSQ5-F1
#
_cell.length_a   1.000
_cell.length_b   1.000
_cell.length_c   1.000
_cell.angle_alpha   90.00
_cell.angle_beta   90.00
_cell.angle_gamma   90.00
#
_symmetry.space_group_name_H-M   'P 1'
#
loop_
_entity.id
_entity.type
_entity.pdbx_description
1 polymer ?
#
loop_
_entity_poly.entity_id
_entity_poly.type
_entity_poly.pdbx_seq_one_letter_code
_entity_poly.pdbx_strand_id
1 'polypeptide(L)'
;MRGAKQTCERYKHAYEARILLEEEYGKTLLQIAQKQKASSMENGSSKAAMDAMQHEFMSVAESHLHLSKLLRENVATPLGALLNKQKVLRKEAQTSIQKLYNNRQIQVHFVRRAHKRHNLEIEKANLMVQQQATENDKRAAF
;
A
#
# COMPACT_ATOMS: atom_id res chain seq x y z
N MET A 1 6.44 -5.64 -2.25
CA MET A 1 6.17 -4.93 -0.97
C MET A 1 4.82 -5.30 -0.32
N ARG A 2 4.40 -6.58 -0.34
CA ARG A 2 3.09 -6.97 0.22
C ARG A 2 3.07 -6.91 1.76
N GLY A 3 4.15 -7.38 2.40
CA GLY A 3 4.29 -7.39 3.87
C GLY A 3 4.24 -5.98 4.48
N ALA A 4 5.04 -5.03 3.97
CA ALA A 4 5.06 -3.66 4.49
C ALA A 4 3.68 -2.97 4.43
N LYS A 5 2.92 -3.17 3.35
CA LYS A 5 1.55 -2.67 3.23
C LYS A 5 0.65 -3.28 4.31
N GLN A 6 0.67 -4.61 4.43
CA GLN A 6 -0.14 -5.34 5.40
C GLN A 6 0.16 -4.89 6.84
N THR A 7 1.43 -4.68 7.18
CA THR A 7 1.84 -4.15 8.48
C THR A 7 1.28 -2.75 8.72
N CYS A 8 1.38 -1.84 7.75
CA CYS A 8 0.82 -0.49 7.87
C CYS A 8 -0.72 -0.51 8.00
N GLU A 9 -1.41 -1.38 7.26
CA GLU A 9 -2.87 -1.56 7.38
C GLU A 9 -3.27 -2.08 8.76
N ARG A 10 -2.54 -3.06 9.30
CA ARG A 10 -2.75 -3.57 10.66
C ARG A 10 -2.56 -2.48 11.71
N TYR A 11 -1.50 -1.67 11.60
CA TYR A 11 -1.29 -0.56 12.53
C TYR A 11 -2.38 0.49 12.43
N LYS A 12 -2.79 0.88 11.23
CA LYS A 12 -3.89 1.83 11.02
C LYS A 12 -5.18 1.34 11.70
N HIS A 13 -5.57 0.09 11.49
CA HIS A 13 -6.76 -0.48 12.14
C HIS A 13 -6.63 -0.53 13.67
N ALA A 14 -5.46 -0.87 14.20
CA ALA A 14 -5.23 -0.89 15.65
C ALA A 14 -5.39 0.52 16.26
N TYR A 15 -4.85 1.54 15.60
CA TYR A 15 -5.01 2.93 16.06
C TYR A 15 -6.43 3.45 15.89
N GLU A 16 -7.15 3.08 14.82
CA GLU A 16 -8.56 3.43 14.65
C GLU A 16 -9.44 2.81 15.76
N ALA A 17 -9.21 1.55 16.10
CA ALA A 17 -9.88 0.90 17.23
C ALA A 17 -9.55 1.61 18.55
N ARG A 18 -8.28 1.95 18.78
CA ARG A 18 -7.86 2.70 19.97
C ARG A 18 -8.53 4.08 20.04
N ILE A 19 -8.58 4.83 18.94
CA ILE A 19 -9.23 6.15 18.88
C ILE A 19 -10.69 6.05 19.33
N LEU A 20 -11.42 5.04 18.85
CA LEU A 20 -12.83 4.84 19.23
C LEU A 20 -12.97 4.54 20.73
N LEU A 21 -12.10 3.69 21.28
CA LEU A 21 -12.07 3.39 22.72
C LEU A 21 -11.82 4.64 23.57
N GLU A 22 -10.83 5.46 23.19
CA GLU A 22 -10.50 6.70 23.91
C GLU A 22 -11.66 7.72 23.82
N GLU A 23 -12.34 7.81 22.66
CA GLU A 23 -13.52 8.65 22.51
C GLU A 23 -14.70 8.18 23.37
N GLU A 24 -14.97 6.89 23.40
CA GLU A 24 -16.06 6.30 24.20
C GLU A 24 -15.80 6.48 25.69
N TYR A 25 -14.57 6.22 26.14
CA TYR A 25 -14.17 6.41 27.53
C TYR A 25 -14.33 7.86 27.97
N GLY A 26 -13.79 8.82 27.20
CA GLY A 26 -13.92 10.24 27.50
C GLY A 26 -15.38 10.71 27.52
N LYS A 27 -16.20 10.30 26.53
CA LYS A 27 -17.63 10.66 26.50
C LYS A 27 -18.39 10.09 27.70
N THR A 28 -18.13 8.84 28.05
CA THR A 28 -18.78 8.16 29.18
C THR A 28 -18.36 8.81 30.50
N LEU A 29 -17.08 9.15 30.65
CA LEU A 29 -16.58 9.80 31.85
C LEU A 29 -17.16 11.21 32.03
N LEU A 30 -17.34 11.98 30.94
CA LEU A 30 -18.06 13.27 31.00
C LEU A 30 -19.51 13.09 31.48
N GLN A 31 -20.22 12.07 30.99
CA GLN A 31 -21.59 11.78 31.43
C GLN A 31 -21.65 11.40 32.90
N ILE A 32 -20.66 10.63 33.39
CA ILE A 32 -20.53 10.31 34.82
C ILE A 32 -20.29 11.59 35.61
N ALA A 33 -19.31 12.42 35.20
CA ALA A 33 -18.98 13.66 35.87
C ALA A 33 -20.20 14.61 35.99
N GLN A 34 -20.99 14.75 34.91
CA GLN A 34 -22.22 15.56 34.93
C GLN A 34 -23.24 15.09 35.97
N LYS A 35 -23.34 13.78 36.20
CA LYS A 35 -24.24 13.20 37.21
C LYS A 35 -23.73 13.35 38.65
N GLN A 36 -22.43 13.58 38.85
CA GLN A 36 -21.83 13.77 40.17
C GLN A 36 -21.85 15.23 40.65
N LYS A 37 -22.52 16.14 39.94
CA LYS A 37 -22.66 17.54 40.36
C LYS A 37 -23.27 17.60 41.76
N ALA A 38 -22.60 18.29 42.68
CA ALA A 38 -23.09 18.42 44.05
C ALA A 38 -24.49 19.06 44.08
N SER A 39 -25.39 18.48 44.91
CA SER A 39 -26.72 19.04 45.14
C SER A 39 -26.63 20.48 45.68
N SER A 40 -27.66 21.29 45.44
CA SER A 40 -27.78 22.60 46.07
C SER A 40 -27.93 22.52 47.60
N MET A 41 -28.31 21.36 48.13
CA MET A 41 -28.46 21.11 49.57
C MET A 41 -27.16 20.67 50.25
N GLU A 42 -26.16 20.21 49.49
CA GLU A 42 -24.83 19.88 50.00
C GLU A 42 -24.01 21.16 50.17
N ASN A 43 -23.35 21.31 51.33
CA ASN A 43 -22.60 22.50 51.71
C ASN A 43 -21.31 22.15 52.48
N GLY A 44 -20.48 23.17 52.72
CA GLY A 44 -19.22 23.02 53.45
C GLY A 44 -18.18 22.16 52.73
N SER A 45 -17.36 21.46 53.50
CA SER A 45 -16.23 20.64 52.99
C SER A 45 -16.68 19.46 52.13
N SER A 46 -17.87 18.90 52.39
CA SER A 46 -18.43 17.78 51.62
C SER A 46 -18.73 18.21 50.18
N LYS A 47 -19.42 19.35 50.00
CA LYS A 47 -19.66 19.95 48.68
C LYS A 47 -18.35 20.18 47.92
N ALA A 48 -17.37 20.78 48.58
CA ALA A 48 -16.07 21.07 47.96
C ALA A 48 -15.36 19.79 47.49
N ALA A 49 -15.44 18.70 48.25
CA ALA A 49 -14.88 17.41 47.86
C ALA A 49 -15.61 16.80 46.65
N MET A 50 -16.93 16.92 46.58
CA MET A 50 -17.72 16.46 45.42
C MET A 50 -17.41 17.27 44.16
N ASP A 51 -17.34 18.60 44.28
CA ASP A 51 -17.01 19.48 43.16
C ASP A 51 -15.59 19.22 42.64
N ALA A 52 -14.63 18.97 43.55
CA ALA A 52 -13.26 18.56 43.18
C ALA A 52 -13.25 17.22 42.43
N MET A 53 -13.98 16.21 42.92
CA MET A 53 -14.10 14.91 42.24
C MET A 53 -14.70 15.05 40.84
N GLN A 54 -15.76 15.84 40.70
CA GLN A 54 -16.38 16.13 39.41
C GLN A 54 -15.38 16.78 38.45
N HIS A 55 -14.62 17.78 38.92
CA HIS A 55 -13.61 18.46 38.12
C HIS A 55 -12.52 17.51 37.63
N GLU A 56 -11.99 16.65 38.51
CA GLU A 56 -10.98 15.65 38.12
C GLU A 56 -11.51 14.69 37.05
N PHE A 57 -12.76 14.24 37.18
CA PHE A 57 -13.37 13.36 36.17
C PHE A 57 -13.51 14.07 34.83
N MET A 58 -13.91 15.34 34.83
CA MET A 58 -13.97 16.15 33.60
C MET A 58 -12.58 16.31 32.96
N SER A 59 -11.56 16.63 33.76
CA SER A 59 -10.19 16.81 33.27
C SER A 59 -9.62 15.55 32.63
N VAL A 60 -9.81 14.39 33.26
CA VAL A 60 -9.42 13.10 32.69
C VAL A 60 -10.19 12.84 31.40
N ALA A 61 -11.50 13.06 31.40
CA ALA A 61 -12.33 12.83 30.23
C ALA A 61 -11.90 13.67 29.02
N GLU A 62 -11.64 14.97 29.24
CA GLU A 62 -11.11 15.87 28.22
C GLU A 62 -9.74 15.44 27.71
N SER A 63 -8.88 14.93 28.59
CA SER A 63 -7.56 14.40 28.21
C SER A 63 -7.66 13.19 27.28
N HIS A 64 -8.59 12.26 27.54
CA HIS A 64 -8.84 11.12 26.65
C HIS A 64 -9.44 11.55 25.30
N LEU A 65 -10.36 12.51 25.29
CA LEU A 65 -10.91 13.08 24.05
C LEU A 65 -9.85 13.85 23.25
N HIS A 66 -8.91 14.51 23.93
CA HIS A 66 -7.79 15.16 23.26
C HIS A 66 -6.82 14.14 22.67
N LEU A 67 -6.50 13.09 23.42
CA LEU A 67 -5.65 11.99 22.95
C LEU A 67 -6.23 11.31 21.71
N SER A 68 -7.55 11.07 21.66
CA SER A 68 -8.19 10.48 20.48
C SER A 68 -8.04 11.35 19.23
N LYS A 69 -8.13 12.68 19.36
CA LYS A 69 -7.85 13.64 18.27
C LYS A 69 -6.40 13.57 17.83
N LEU A 70 -5.45 13.61 18.77
CA LEU A 70 -4.02 13.52 18.47
C LEU A 70 -3.67 12.20 17.77
N LEU A 71 -4.24 11.08 18.19
CA LEU A 71 -4.04 9.79 17.54
C LEU A 71 -4.57 9.79 16.09
N ARG A 72 -5.72 10.45 15.85
CA ARG A 72 -6.29 10.58 14.50
C ARG A 72 -5.42 11.44 13.59
N GLU A 73 -4.97 12.59 14.08
CA GLU A 73 -4.20 13.57 13.32
C GLU A 73 -2.75 13.14 13.10
N ASN A 74 -2.08 12.66 14.14
CA ASN A 74 -0.63 12.40 14.10
C ASN A 74 -0.28 10.96 13.75
N VAL A 75 -1.24 10.03 13.77
CA VAL A 75 -0.97 8.61 13.52
C VAL A 75 -1.85 8.04 12.41
N ALA A 76 -3.17 8.00 12.60
CA ALA A 76 -4.07 7.34 11.64
C ALA A 76 -4.05 8.01 10.25
N THR A 77 -4.09 9.34 10.22
CA THR A 77 -4.08 10.13 8.97
C THR A 77 -2.74 9.97 8.20
N PRO A 78 -1.56 10.14 8.83
CA PRO A 78 -0.27 9.90 8.19
C PRO A 78 -0.09 8.45 7.71
N LEU A 79 -0.55 7.46 8.47
CA LEU A 79 -0.54 6.05 8.03
C LEU A 79 -1.40 5.84 6.77
N GLY A 80 -2.57 6.46 6.71
CA GLY A 80 -3.42 6.45 5.52
C GLY A 80 -2.73 7.08 4.31
N ALA A 81 -2.09 8.24 4.50
CA ALA A 81 -1.33 8.92 3.44
C ALA A 81 -0.15 8.06 2.95
N LEU A 82 0.60 7.43 3.86
CA LEU A 82 1.70 6.52 3.53
C LEU A 82 1.22 5.32 2.70
N LEU A 83 0.13 4.68 3.11
CA LEU A 83 -0.47 3.54 2.38
C LEU A 83 -0.86 3.93 0.95
N ASN A 84 -1.48 5.10 0.78
CA ASN A 84 -1.85 5.62 -0.54
C ASN A 84 -0.62 5.91 -1.40
N LYS A 85 0.40 6.58 -0.83
CA LYS A 85 1.66 6.85 -1.53
C LYS A 85 2.34 5.55 -2.00
N GLN A 86 2.42 4.54 -1.14
CA GLN A 86 2.97 3.23 -1.49
C GLN A 86 2.16 2.53 -2.60
N LYS A 87 0.83 2.67 -2.61
CA LYS A 87 -0.05 2.12 -3.66
C LYS A 87 0.24 2.76 -5.01
N VAL A 88 0.38 4.08 -5.05
CA VAL A 88 0.66 4.84 -6.29
C VAL A 88 2.02 4.45 -6.85
N LEU A 89 3.08 4.52 -6.04
CA LEU A 89 4.45 4.16 -6.46
C LEU A 89 4.53 2.73 -7.03
N ARG A 90 3.81 1.78 -6.40
CA ARG A 90 3.76 0.40 -6.90
C ARG A 90 3.07 0.30 -8.25
N LYS A 91 1.95 1.01 -8.43
CA LYS A 91 1.19 1.01 -9.69
C LYS A 91 2.02 1.61 -10.83
N GLU A 92 2.72 2.71 -10.57
CA GLU A 92 3.62 3.35 -11.54
C GLU A 92 4.76 2.42 -11.95
N ALA A 93 5.46 1.85 -10.97
CA ALA A 93 6.54 0.89 -11.24
C ALA A 93 6.05 -0.32 -12.04
N GLN A 94 4.92 -0.92 -11.64
CA GLN A 94 4.33 -2.06 -12.35
C GLN A 94 3.96 -1.70 -13.80
N THR A 95 3.36 -0.52 -14.00
CA THR A 95 2.97 -0.04 -15.33
C THR A 95 4.19 0.16 -16.23
N SER A 96 5.25 0.77 -15.69
CA SER A 96 6.51 0.97 -16.42
C SER A 96 7.16 -0.36 -16.80
N ILE A 97 7.29 -1.29 -15.84
CA ILE A 97 7.86 -2.63 -16.06
C ILE A 97 7.04 -3.38 -17.11
N GLN A 98 5.71 -3.33 -17.04
CA GLN A 98 4.85 -4.02 -18.00
C GLN A 98 5.03 -3.50 -19.42
N LYS A 99 5.16 -2.18 -19.60
CA LYS A 99 5.44 -1.57 -20.92
C LYS A 99 6.77 -2.06 -21.49
N LEU A 100 7.84 -2.03 -20.67
CA LEU A 100 9.16 -2.50 -21.08
C LEU A 100 9.16 -4.00 -21.42
N TYR A 101 8.48 -4.81 -20.61
CA TYR A 101 8.33 -6.24 -20.86
C TYR A 101 7.62 -6.51 -22.19
N ASN A 102 6.50 -5.84 -22.47
CA ASN A 102 5.75 -6.00 -23.71
C ASN A 102 6.61 -5.59 -24.93
N ASN A 103 7.33 -4.47 -24.84
CA ASN A 103 8.25 -4.05 -25.90
C ASN A 103 9.37 -5.07 -26.13
N ARG A 104 9.96 -5.61 -25.06
CA ARG A 104 10.96 -6.68 -25.16
C ARG A 104 10.39 -7.92 -25.85
N GLN A 105 9.16 -8.32 -25.53
CA GLN A 105 8.51 -9.48 -26.17
C GLN A 105 8.36 -9.27 -27.69
N ILE A 106 7.96 -8.07 -28.10
CA ILE A 106 7.86 -7.68 -29.52
C ILE A 106 9.23 -7.77 -30.20
N GLN A 107 10.28 -7.20 -29.60
CA GLN A 107 11.64 -7.25 -30.16
C GLN A 107 12.16 -8.69 -30.26
N VAL A 108 11.96 -9.52 -29.23
CA VAL A 108 12.32 -10.94 -29.24
C VAL A 108 11.62 -11.67 -30.38
N HIS A 109 10.34 -11.40 -30.62
CA HIS A 109 9.62 -11.98 -31.74
C HIS A 109 10.22 -11.57 -33.10
N PHE A 110 10.54 -10.29 -33.29
CA PHE A 110 11.18 -9.81 -34.52
C PHE A 110 12.55 -10.47 -34.76
N VAL A 111 13.40 -10.55 -33.73
CA VAL A 111 14.71 -11.21 -33.82
C VAL A 111 14.56 -12.69 -34.17
N ARG A 112 13.64 -13.41 -33.53
CA ARG A 112 13.35 -14.82 -33.86
C ARG A 112 12.93 -15.00 -35.31
N ARG A 113 12.07 -14.10 -35.83
CA ARG A 113 11.63 -14.13 -37.23
C ARG A 113 12.78 -13.84 -38.20
N ALA A 114 13.61 -12.85 -37.88
CA ALA A 114 14.79 -12.51 -38.68
C ALA A 114 15.79 -13.67 -38.72
N HIS A 115 16.08 -14.27 -37.57
CA HIS A 115 16.94 -15.46 -37.46
C HIS A 115 16.40 -16.63 -38.27
N LYS A 116 15.09 -16.92 -38.19
CA LYS A 116 14.47 -17.97 -39.00
C LYS A 116 14.63 -17.71 -40.50
N ARG A 117 14.40 -16.47 -40.96
CA ARG A 117 14.59 -16.09 -42.36
C ARG A 117 16.04 -16.23 -42.80
N HIS A 118 16.99 -15.76 -41.99
CA HIS A 118 18.42 -15.87 -42.27
C HIS A 118 18.85 -17.33 -42.44
N ASN A 119 18.41 -18.22 -41.56
CA ASN A 119 18.71 -19.64 -41.66
C ASN A 119 18.13 -20.28 -42.93
N LEU A 120 16.92 -19.89 -43.34
CA LEU A 120 16.32 -20.37 -44.59
C LEU A 120 17.11 -19.91 -45.83
N GLU A 121 17.60 -18.66 -45.84
CA GLU A 121 18.45 -18.17 -46.93
C GLU A 121 19.80 -18.90 -46.98
N ILE A 122 20.41 -19.20 -45.83
CA ILE A 122 21.63 -20.02 -45.77
C ILE A 122 21.38 -21.42 -46.35
N GLU A 123 20.30 -22.07 -45.92
CA GLU A 123 19.94 -23.41 -46.42
C GLU A 123 19.73 -23.41 -47.94
N LYS A 124 19.02 -22.41 -48.47
CA LYS A 124 18.81 -22.23 -49.90
C LYS A 124 20.13 -22.01 -50.65
N ALA A 125 21.00 -21.15 -50.15
CA ALA A 125 22.31 -20.90 -50.75
C ALA A 125 23.15 -22.19 -50.79
N ASN A 126 23.17 -22.96 -49.71
CA ASN A 126 23.87 -24.24 -49.64
C ASN A 126 23.33 -25.24 -50.68
N LEU A 127 22.01 -25.33 -50.85
CA LEU A 127 21.39 -26.18 -51.87
C LEU A 127 21.78 -25.75 -53.30
N MET A 128 21.80 -24.44 -53.58
CA MET A 128 22.21 -23.93 -54.89
C MET A 128 23.68 -24.25 -55.20
N VAL A 129 24.57 -24.13 -54.22
CA VAL A 129 25.99 -24.50 -54.35
C VAL A 129 26.15 -25.99 -54.61
N GLN A 130 25.42 -26.85 -53.88
CA GLN A 130 25.43 -28.29 -54.10
C GLN A 130 24.93 -28.67 -55.51
N GLN A 131 23.84 -28.06 -55.97
CA GLN A 131 23.32 -28.28 -57.32
C GLN A 131 24.35 -27.88 -58.38
N GLN A 132 24.98 -26.72 -58.25
CA GLN A 132 26.03 -26.28 -59.17
C GLN A 132 27.23 -27.23 -59.19
N ALA A 133 27.67 -27.72 -58.03
CA ALA A 133 28.73 -28.71 -57.95
C ALA A 133 28.35 -30.00 -58.70
N THR A 134 27.15 -30.54 -58.45
CA THR A 134 26.69 -31.75 -59.14
C THR A 134 26.54 -31.57 -60.65
N GLU A 135 26.12 -30.40 -61.12
CA GLU A 135 26.01 -30.11 -62.55
C GLU A 135 27.39 -29.92 -63.21
N ASN A 136 28.35 -29.34 -62.51
CA ASN A 136 29.73 -29.25 -62.98
C ASN A 136 30.38 -30.63 -63.07
N ASP A 137 30.16 -31.50 -62.08
CA ASP A 137 30.65 -32.88 -62.10
C ASP A 137 30.08 -33.68 -63.28
N LYS A 138 28.77 -33.53 -63.55
CA LYS A 138 28.14 -34.13 -64.74
C LYS A 138 28.78 -33.61 -66.03
N ARG A 139 29.02 -32.29 -66.14
CA ARG A 139 29.65 -31.69 -67.33
C ARG A 139 31.09 -32.14 -67.53
N ALA A 140 31.84 -32.41 -66.45
CA ALA A 140 33.20 -32.92 -66.53
C ALA A 140 33.27 -34.42 -66.89
N ALA A 141 32.16 -35.15 -66.73
CA ALA A 141 32.05 -36.57 -67.05
C ALA A 141 31.61 -36.86 -68.51
N PHE A 142 31.25 -35.83 -69.27
CA PHE A 142 30.98 -35.88 -70.72
C PHE A 142 32.10 -35.18 -71.50
#